data_AF-A0A3B8L129-F1
#
_entry.id   AF-A0A3B8L129-F1
#
_cell.length_a   1.000
_cell.length_b   1.000
_cell.length_c   1.000
_cell.angle_alpha   90.00
_cell.angle_beta   90.00
_cell.angle_gamma   90.00
#
_symmetry.space_group_name_H-M   'P 1'
#
loop_
_entity.id
_entity.type
_entity.pdbx_description
1 polymer ?
#
loop_
_entity_poly.entity_id
_entity_poly.type
_entity_poly.pdbx_seq_one_letter_code
_entity_poly.pdbx_strand_id
1 'polypeptide(L)'
;MVCCEGESFAVAPPDFNALRREYSRSVLALVRRRCVTCHSAKETKGELDLERFASLASVRRDPKVWIKVIEQLDNGEMPPKGSPQLTRVEKTLLRGWSRKYLDAEALARAGDPGRVVLRRLSNVEYTRTVRDVTGLKELDPVREFPVDGAAGEGFTNTGESLVMSPALLNKYLDAAKGIAAHAVLLSDGFRFDPGTTRRDWSDALMARIKARYAR
;
A
#
# COMPACT_ATOMS: atom_id res chain seq x y z
N MET A 1 -28.82 -0.58 18.30
CA MET A 1 -27.48 -0.69 18.90
C MET A 1 -26.91 -2.01 18.42
N VAL A 2 -26.27 -2.02 17.25
CA VAL A 2 -25.63 -3.21 16.69
C VAL A 2 -24.17 -3.10 17.09
N CYS A 3 -23.74 -3.93 18.03
CA CYS A 3 -22.33 -4.12 18.32
C CYS A 3 -21.72 -4.80 17.10
N CYS A 4 -20.86 -4.09 16.37
CA CYS A 4 -19.95 -4.75 15.43
C CYS A 4 -19.01 -5.63 16.25
N GLU A 5 -19.26 -6.93 16.24
CA GLU A 5 -18.30 -7.93 16.71
C GLU A 5 -17.05 -7.76 15.86
N GLY A 6 -15.94 -7.47 16.53
CA GLY A 6 -14.64 -7.35 15.89
C GLY A 6 -14.20 -8.71 15.37
N GLU A 7 -14.52 -9.00 14.11
CA GLU A 7 -13.83 -10.05 13.38
C GLU A 7 -12.36 -9.66 13.32
N SER A 8 -11.55 -10.42 14.05
CA SER A 8 -10.10 -10.35 13.98
C SER A 8 -9.69 -10.55 12.52
N PHE A 9 -9.24 -9.49 11.85
CA PHE A 9 -8.54 -9.52 10.57
C PHE A 9 -7.14 -10.16 10.70
N ALA A 10 -7.02 -11.23 11.50
CA ALA A 10 -5.80 -12.00 11.58
C ALA A 10 -5.59 -12.68 10.24
N VAL A 11 -4.58 -12.21 9.50
CA VAL A 11 -4.04 -12.92 8.34
C VAL A 11 -3.75 -14.34 8.77
N ALA A 12 -4.33 -15.32 8.07
CA ALA A 12 -4.11 -16.73 8.39
C ALA A 12 -2.59 -17.00 8.46
N PRO A 13 -2.12 -17.78 9.46
CA PRO A 13 -0.71 -18.01 9.65
C PRO A 13 -0.11 -18.66 8.39
N PRO A 14 1.11 -18.25 7.99
CA PRO A 14 1.72 -18.77 6.77
C PRO A 14 1.94 -20.29 6.82
N ASP A 15 1.54 -21.01 5.75
CA ASP A 15 1.78 -22.45 5.61
C ASP A 15 3.22 -22.74 5.13
N PHE A 16 4.15 -22.79 6.08
CA PHE A 16 5.52 -23.20 5.81
C PHE A 16 5.67 -24.65 5.33
N ASN A 17 4.68 -25.53 5.57
CA ASN A 17 4.73 -26.91 5.07
C ASN A 17 4.49 -26.96 3.56
N ALA A 18 3.55 -26.17 3.04
CA ALA A 18 3.38 -26.02 1.59
C ALA A 18 4.64 -25.45 0.94
N LEU A 19 5.19 -24.36 1.48
CA LEU A 19 6.42 -23.74 0.98
C LEU A 19 7.60 -24.72 0.99
N ARG A 20 7.73 -25.54 2.04
CA ARG A 20 8.77 -26.58 2.15
C ARG A 20 8.62 -27.64 1.06
N ARG A 21 7.40 -28.13 0.81
CA ARG A 21 7.15 -29.14 -0.23
C ARG A 21 7.46 -28.61 -1.62
N GLU A 22 7.01 -27.39 -1.93
CA GLU A 22 7.28 -26.74 -3.22
C GLU A 22 8.78 -26.48 -3.41
N TYR A 23 9.45 -26.04 -2.34
CA TYR A 23 10.90 -25.82 -2.35
C TYR A 23 11.68 -27.08 -2.71
N SER A 24 11.46 -28.16 -1.95
CA SER A 24 12.19 -29.41 -2.13
C SER A 24 11.89 -30.08 -3.47
N ARG A 25 10.66 -29.96 -3.99
CA ARG A 25 10.26 -30.62 -5.25
C ARG A 25 10.73 -29.88 -6.49
N SER A 26 10.61 -28.55 -6.51
CA SER A 26 10.73 -27.78 -7.75
C SER A 26 11.81 -26.71 -7.68
N VAL A 27 11.83 -25.88 -6.63
CA VAL A 27 12.71 -24.71 -6.54
C VAL A 27 14.16 -25.12 -6.34
N LEU A 28 14.44 -26.04 -5.43
CA LEU A 28 15.79 -26.52 -5.15
C LEU A 28 16.41 -27.17 -6.40
N ALA A 29 15.62 -27.96 -7.14
CA ALA A 29 16.07 -28.58 -8.38
C ALA A 29 16.34 -27.54 -9.49
N LEU A 30 15.61 -26.43 -9.51
CA LEU A 30 15.85 -25.32 -10.42
C LEU A 30 17.12 -24.54 -10.05
N VAL A 31 17.27 -24.17 -8.78
CA VAL A 31 18.44 -23.45 -8.26
C VAL A 31 19.72 -24.25 -8.51
N ARG A 32 19.72 -25.56 -8.24
CA ARG A 32 20.86 -26.44 -8.52
C ARG A 32 21.22 -26.51 -10.00
N ARG A 33 20.23 -26.52 -10.89
CA ARG A 33 20.46 -26.64 -12.34
C ARG A 33 20.89 -25.33 -13.00
N ARG A 34 20.41 -24.18 -12.51
CA ARG A 34 20.55 -22.89 -13.21
C ARG A 34 21.43 -21.87 -12.48
N CYS A 35 21.59 -21.98 -11.17
CA CYS A 35 22.25 -20.96 -10.36
C CYS A 35 23.56 -21.46 -9.75
N VAL A 36 23.56 -22.69 -9.22
CA VAL A 36 24.74 -23.28 -8.52
C VAL A 36 25.95 -23.44 -9.43
N THR A 37 25.77 -23.53 -10.75
CA THR A 37 26.88 -23.55 -11.71
C THR A 37 27.80 -22.33 -11.63
N CYS A 38 27.31 -21.20 -11.12
CA CYS A 38 28.08 -19.96 -10.95
C CYS A 38 28.04 -19.39 -9.52
N HIS A 39 27.15 -19.91 -8.65
CA HIS A 39 26.94 -19.47 -7.28
C HIS A 39 26.99 -20.69 -6.34
N SER A 40 28.17 -21.30 -6.24
CA SER A 40 28.48 -22.47 -5.39
C SER A 40 29.64 -22.16 -4.46
N ALA A 41 29.93 -23.06 -3.51
CA ALA A 41 31.10 -22.93 -2.65
C ALA A 41 32.43 -22.95 -3.44
N LYS A 42 32.44 -23.62 -4.61
CA LYS A 42 33.62 -23.70 -5.49
C LYS A 42 33.72 -22.51 -6.44
N GLU A 43 32.59 -22.09 -7.02
CA GLU A 43 32.47 -20.97 -7.95
C GLU A 43 31.58 -19.91 -7.31
N THR A 44 32.16 -18.99 -6.55
CA THR A 44 31.46 -17.98 -5.75
C THR A 44 31.30 -16.65 -6.48
N LYS A 45 30.71 -16.64 -7.68
CA LYS A 45 30.49 -15.35 -8.38
C LYS A 45 29.57 -14.45 -7.56
N GLY A 46 29.95 -13.19 -7.42
CA GLY A 46 29.20 -12.23 -6.59
C GLY A 46 29.15 -12.61 -5.11
N GLU A 47 30.14 -13.37 -4.62
CA GLU A 47 30.27 -13.79 -3.21
C GLU A 47 29.04 -14.53 -2.68
N LEU A 48 28.34 -15.25 -3.56
CA LEU A 48 27.12 -15.96 -3.25
C LEU A 48 27.29 -17.47 -3.42
N ASP A 49 27.11 -18.20 -2.33
CA ASP A 49 26.96 -19.65 -2.33
C ASP A 49 25.47 -20.01 -2.11
N LEU A 50 24.86 -20.63 -3.13
CA LEU A 50 23.49 -21.12 -3.07
C LEU A 50 23.37 -22.59 -2.63
N GLU A 51 24.48 -23.34 -2.53
CA GLU A 51 24.47 -24.75 -2.12
C GLU A 51 24.12 -24.92 -0.65
N ARG A 52 24.48 -23.94 0.19
CA ARG A 52 24.09 -23.92 1.62
C ARG A 52 22.58 -23.90 1.84
N PHE A 53 21.78 -23.56 0.84
CA PHE A 53 20.32 -23.61 0.91
C PHE A 53 19.78 -25.00 0.52
N ALA A 54 20.15 -26.04 1.25
CA ALA A 54 19.68 -27.40 0.98
C ALA A 54 18.24 -27.65 1.42
N SER A 55 17.66 -26.77 2.25
CA SER A 55 16.33 -26.93 2.83
C SER A 55 15.64 -25.58 3.06
N LEU A 56 14.32 -25.58 3.28
CA LEU A 56 13.61 -24.37 3.69
C LEU A 56 14.19 -23.81 5.00
N ALA A 57 14.65 -24.65 5.94
CA ALA A 57 15.24 -24.18 7.19
C ALA A 57 16.49 -23.31 6.97
N SER A 58 17.36 -23.70 6.02
CA SER A 58 18.51 -22.86 5.62
C SER A 58 18.08 -21.56 4.94
N VAL A 59 17.01 -21.57 4.14
CA VAL A 59 16.45 -20.37 3.50
C VAL A 59 15.98 -19.38 4.56
N ARG A 60 15.24 -19.86 5.58
CA ARG A 60 14.73 -19.05 6.69
C ARG A 60 15.82 -18.38 7.53
N ARG A 61 17.02 -18.96 7.60
CA ARG A 61 18.14 -18.35 8.34
C ARG A 61 18.69 -17.10 7.66
N ASP A 62 18.53 -16.96 6.34
CA ASP A 62 19.07 -15.84 5.58
C ASP A 62 18.11 -15.35 4.48
N PRO A 63 17.01 -14.67 4.84
CA PRO A 63 16.03 -14.15 3.89
C PRO A 63 16.61 -13.07 2.96
N LYS A 64 17.67 -12.37 3.38
CA LYS A 64 18.29 -11.28 2.59
C LYS A 64 18.81 -11.76 1.25
N VAL A 65 19.34 -12.99 1.18
CA VAL A 65 19.76 -13.60 -0.09
C VAL A 65 18.60 -13.75 -1.06
N TRP A 66 17.43 -14.16 -0.58
CA TRP A 66 16.26 -14.40 -1.43
C TRP A 66 15.61 -13.09 -1.92
N ILE A 67 15.72 -12.01 -1.13
CA ILE A 67 15.38 -10.65 -1.59
C ILE A 67 16.26 -10.28 -2.79
N LYS A 68 17.59 -10.42 -2.65
CA LYS A 68 18.55 -10.14 -3.73
C LYS A 68 18.31 -11.01 -4.96
N VAL A 69 17.97 -12.29 -4.80
CA VAL A 69 17.63 -13.17 -5.92
C VAL A 69 16.43 -12.62 -6.70
N ILE A 70 15.37 -12.16 -6.02
CA ILE A 70 14.22 -11.56 -6.70
C ILE A 70 14.62 -10.27 -7.42
N GLU A 71 15.38 -9.38 -6.77
CA GLU A 71 15.84 -8.12 -7.37
C GLU A 71 16.63 -8.37 -8.66
N GLN A 72 17.60 -9.29 -8.61
CA GLN A 72 18.42 -9.66 -9.77
C GLN A 72 17.60 -10.27 -10.91
N LEU A 73 16.59 -11.08 -10.59
CA LEU A 73 15.66 -11.64 -11.59
C LEU A 73 14.73 -10.57 -12.16
N ASP A 74 14.24 -9.64 -11.35
CA ASP A 74 13.31 -8.58 -11.76
C ASP A 74 14.04 -7.54 -12.65
N ASN A 75 15.29 -7.22 -12.34
CA ASN A 75 16.15 -6.35 -13.15
C ASN A 75 16.66 -7.04 -14.43
N GLY A 76 16.56 -8.37 -14.51
CA GLY A 76 17.09 -9.13 -15.66
C GLY A 76 18.61 -9.18 -15.72
N GLU A 77 19.28 -8.93 -14.59
CA GLU A 77 20.74 -9.02 -14.46
C GLU A 77 21.19 -10.49 -14.37
N MET A 78 20.34 -11.35 -13.82
CA MET A 78 20.58 -12.79 -13.69
C MET A 78 19.54 -13.62 -14.46
N PRO A 79 19.98 -14.65 -15.22
CA PRO A 79 21.37 -14.99 -15.55
C PRO A 79 22.03 -13.96 -16.48
N PRO A 80 23.37 -13.78 -16.43
CA PRO A 80 24.06 -12.78 -17.24
C PRO A 80 23.99 -13.09 -18.74
N LYS A 81 24.21 -12.07 -19.57
CA LYS A 81 24.30 -12.21 -21.02
C LYS A 81 25.39 -13.25 -21.38
N GLY A 82 25.04 -14.21 -22.23
CA GLY A 82 25.92 -15.32 -22.61
C GLY A 82 25.78 -16.60 -21.77
N SER A 83 24.99 -16.57 -20.69
CA SER A 83 24.61 -17.79 -19.94
C SER A 83 23.21 -18.28 -20.33
N PRO A 84 22.91 -19.59 -20.20
CA PRO A 84 21.58 -20.12 -20.44
C PRO A 84 20.52 -19.40 -19.60
N GLN A 85 19.60 -18.72 -20.28
CA GLN A 85 18.54 -17.95 -19.64
C GLN A 85 17.47 -18.86 -19.03
N LEU A 86 16.77 -18.36 -18.01
CA LEU A 86 15.60 -19.02 -17.45
C LEU A 86 14.43 -18.91 -18.43
N THR A 87 13.70 -20.00 -18.60
CA THR A 87 12.41 -19.97 -19.28
C THR A 87 11.39 -19.13 -18.48
N ARG A 88 10.33 -18.68 -19.13
CA ARG A 88 9.25 -17.93 -18.47
C ARG A 88 8.64 -18.70 -17.30
N VAL A 89 8.52 -20.02 -17.43
CA VAL A 89 7.96 -20.90 -16.40
C VAL A 89 8.91 -20.99 -15.20
N GLU A 90 10.21 -21.20 -15.44
CA GLU A 90 11.23 -21.25 -14.39
C GLU A 90 11.32 -19.91 -13.64
N LYS A 91 11.31 -18.78 -14.37
CA LYS A 91 11.33 -17.44 -13.76
C LYS A 91 10.09 -17.19 -12.91
N THR A 92 8.90 -17.55 -13.41
CA THR A 92 7.64 -17.43 -12.66
C THR A 92 7.64 -18.29 -11.40
N LEU A 93 8.12 -19.54 -11.50
CA LEU A 93 8.23 -20.45 -10.37
C LEU A 93 9.15 -19.89 -9.28
N LEU A 94 10.39 -19.54 -9.64
CA LEU A 94 11.40 -19.08 -8.69
C LEU A 94 10.98 -17.76 -8.02
N ARG A 95 10.50 -16.79 -8.81
CA ARG A 95 10.01 -15.50 -8.31
C ARG A 95 8.77 -15.68 -7.42
N GLY A 96 7.80 -16.47 -7.89
CA GLY A 96 6.54 -16.69 -7.18
C GLY A 96 6.75 -17.37 -5.84
N TRP A 97 7.55 -18.43 -5.80
CA TRP A 97 7.88 -19.10 -4.54
C TRP A 97 8.67 -18.18 -3.59
N SER A 98 9.68 -17.45 -4.10
CA SER A 98 10.51 -16.58 -3.27
C SER A 98 9.69 -15.45 -2.64
N ARG A 99 8.75 -14.85 -3.38
CA ARG A 99 7.81 -13.85 -2.84
C ARG A 99 6.92 -14.42 -1.75
N LYS A 100 6.23 -15.53 -2.02
CA LYS A 100 5.38 -16.21 -1.02
C LYS A 100 6.17 -16.57 0.25
N TYR A 101 7.41 -17.02 0.09
CA TYR A 101 8.30 -17.30 1.21
C TYR A 101 8.65 -16.03 2.00
N LEU A 102 9.05 -14.95 1.33
CA LEU A 102 9.42 -13.70 2.00
C LEU A 102 8.22 -13.05 2.71
N ASP A 103 7.03 -13.09 2.10
CA ASP A 103 5.79 -12.61 2.73
C ASP A 103 5.48 -13.44 3.99
N ALA A 104 5.59 -14.77 3.89
CA ALA A 104 5.41 -15.67 5.03
C ALA A 104 6.44 -15.43 6.14
N GLU A 105 7.71 -15.22 5.79
CA GLU A 105 8.78 -14.97 6.77
C GLU A 105 8.64 -13.58 7.40
N ALA A 106 8.19 -12.57 6.64
CA ALA A 106 7.88 -11.25 7.16
C ALA A 106 6.72 -11.29 8.16
N LEU A 107 5.63 -11.98 7.84
CA LEU A 107 4.50 -12.18 8.76
C LEU A 107 4.92 -12.94 10.02
N ALA A 108 5.73 -13.98 9.88
CA ALA A 108 6.23 -14.75 11.03
C ALA A 108 7.18 -13.94 11.94
N ARG A 109 7.79 -12.87 11.42
CA ARG A 109 8.72 -11.98 12.15
C ARG A 109 8.13 -10.62 12.51
N ALA A 110 6.92 -10.30 12.06
CA ALA A 110 6.32 -8.98 12.21
C ALA A 110 6.17 -8.55 13.68
N GLY A 111 6.10 -9.52 14.60
CA GLY A 111 5.87 -9.25 16.02
C GLY A 111 4.46 -8.70 16.24
N ASP A 112 4.22 -8.21 17.46
CA ASP A 112 3.04 -7.40 17.75
C ASP A 112 3.36 -5.95 17.35
N PRO A 113 2.65 -5.35 16.37
CA PRO A 113 2.85 -3.95 15.99
C PRO A 113 2.45 -2.97 17.12
N GLY A 114 1.90 -3.46 18.22
CA GLY A 114 1.41 -2.67 19.33
C GLY A 114 -0.05 -2.28 19.15
N ARG A 115 -0.55 -1.42 20.04
CA ARG A 115 -1.93 -0.98 20.00
C ARG A 115 -2.16 -0.02 18.82
N VAL A 116 -3.12 -0.35 17.96
CA VAL A 116 -3.62 0.58 16.96
C VAL A 116 -4.46 1.65 17.67
N VAL A 117 -3.93 2.87 17.73
CA VAL A 117 -4.69 4.02 18.24
C VAL A 117 -5.62 4.54 17.15
N LEU A 118 -6.89 4.81 17.48
CA LEU A 118 -7.78 5.54 16.59
C LEU A 118 -7.20 6.94 16.38
N ARG A 119 -6.95 7.29 15.12
CA ARG A 119 -6.45 8.62 14.72
C ARG A 119 -7.46 9.31 13.83
N ARG A 120 -7.53 10.64 13.92
CA ARG A 120 -8.15 11.45 12.87
C ARG A 120 -7.26 11.50 11.64
N LEU A 121 -7.81 11.98 10.53
CA LEU A 121 -7.01 12.42 9.39
C LEU A 121 -6.23 13.69 9.79
N SER A 122 -4.99 13.79 9.32
CA SER A 122 -4.25 15.06 9.37
C SER A 122 -5.00 16.12 8.54
N ASN A 123 -4.69 17.39 8.76
CA ASN A 123 -5.30 18.50 8.03
C ASN A 123 -5.07 18.35 6.52
N VAL A 124 -3.89 17.89 6.12
CA VAL A 124 -3.56 17.62 4.71
C VAL A 124 -4.34 16.43 4.17
N GLU A 125 -4.42 15.33 4.91
CA GLU A 125 -5.20 14.15 4.52
C GLU A 125 -6.68 14.51 4.37
N TYR A 126 -7.26 15.20 5.35
CA TYR A 126 -8.66 15.61 5.34
C TYR A 126 -8.99 16.52 4.15
N THR A 127 -8.18 17.56 3.92
CA THR A 127 -8.38 18.47 2.79
C THR A 127 -8.31 17.74 1.45
N ARG A 128 -7.34 16.82 1.28
CA ARG A 128 -7.23 16.02 0.05
C ARG A 128 -8.44 15.11 -0.14
N THR A 129 -8.84 14.37 0.90
CA THR A 129 -10.00 13.49 0.84
C THR A 129 -11.28 14.25 0.50
N VAL A 130 -11.51 15.41 1.12
CA VAL A 130 -12.68 16.25 0.81
C VAL A 130 -12.62 16.72 -0.65
N ARG A 131 -11.46 17.20 -1.13
CA ARG A 131 -11.30 17.64 -2.52
C ARG A 131 -11.51 16.51 -3.53
N ASP A 132 -11.04 15.30 -3.21
CA ASP A 132 -11.18 14.13 -4.09
C ASP A 132 -12.64 13.66 -4.15
N VAL A 133 -13.35 13.62 -3.02
CA VAL A 133 -14.76 13.20 -2.96
C VAL A 133 -15.69 14.23 -3.60
N THR A 134 -15.42 15.52 -3.40
CA THR A 134 -16.30 16.60 -3.86
C THR A 134 -15.94 17.14 -5.24
N GLY A 135 -14.70 16.98 -5.69
CA GLY A 135 -14.15 17.61 -6.89
C GLY A 135 -13.84 19.10 -6.73
N LEU A 136 -14.03 19.69 -5.54
CA LEU A 136 -13.87 21.13 -5.29
C LEU A 136 -12.42 21.47 -4.91
N LYS A 137 -11.55 21.62 -5.92
CA LYS A 137 -10.09 21.79 -5.73
C LYS A 137 -9.68 22.99 -4.86
N GLU A 138 -10.44 24.07 -4.90
CA GLU A 138 -10.13 25.31 -4.18
C GLU A 138 -10.65 25.32 -2.74
N LEU A 139 -11.41 24.30 -2.33
CA LEU A 139 -11.97 24.24 -1.00
C LEU A 139 -10.86 24.04 0.04
N ASP A 140 -10.83 24.87 1.08
CA ASP A 140 -9.93 24.73 2.22
C ASP A 140 -10.73 24.55 3.52
N PRO A 141 -11.14 23.31 3.85
CA PRO A 141 -11.98 23.04 5.00
C PRO A 141 -11.23 23.14 6.33
N VAL A 142 -9.89 23.15 6.31
CA VAL A 142 -9.04 23.15 7.52
C VAL A 142 -8.45 24.52 7.84
N ARG A 143 -8.88 25.57 7.14
CA ARG A 143 -8.35 26.94 7.30
C ARG A 143 -8.31 27.42 8.76
N GLU A 144 -9.29 27.00 9.56
CA GLU A 144 -9.42 27.41 10.97
C GLU A 144 -9.02 26.31 11.96
N PHE A 145 -8.39 25.23 11.47
CA PHE A 145 -7.94 24.15 12.32
C PHE A 145 -6.59 24.54 12.93
N PRO A 146 -6.29 24.09 14.16
CA PRO A 146 -4.93 24.16 14.68
C PRO A 146 -4.00 23.35 13.76
N VAL A 147 -2.73 23.76 13.71
CA VAL A 147 -1.70 22.99 13.02
C VAL A 147 -1.58 21.60 13.64
N ASP A 148 -1.37 20.59 12.80
CA ASP A 148 -1.13 19.24 13.29
C ASP A 148 0.19 19.20 14.07
N GLY A 149 0.17 18.60 15.26
CA GLY A 149 1.38 18.34 16.03
C GLY A 149 2.24 17.31 15.31
N ALA A 150 3.54 17.57 15.22
CA ALA A 150 4.50 16.54 14.87
C ALA A 150 4.76 15.65 16.09
N ALA A 151 4.85 14.34 15.88
CA ALA A 151 5.47 13.46 16.87
C ALA A 151 6.94 13.83 17.07
N GLY A 152 7.60 13.23 18.07
CA GLY A 152 9.05 13.42 18.29
C GLY A 152 9.90 13.19 17.03
N GLU A 153 9.42 12.33 16.12
CA GLU A 153 10.06 11.97 14.84
C GLU A 153 9.80 12.96 13.68
N GLY A 154 9.06 14.06 13.92
CA GLY A 154 8.79 15.09 12.90
C GLY A 154 7.63 14.79 11.94
N PHE A 155 7.00 13.62 12.03
CA PHE A 155 5.82 13.27 11.22
C PHE A 155 4.53 13.81 11.82
N THR A 156 3.67 14.40 10.98
CA THR A 156 2.37 14.99 11.36
C THR A 156 1.19 14.04 11.16
N ASN A 157 1.43 12.79 10.78
CA ASN A 157 0.41 11.76 10.57
C ASN A 157 0.47 10.59 11.58
N THR A 158 1.31 10.72 12.62
CA THR A 158 1.42 9.72 13.68
C THR A 158 0.19 9.77 14.57
N GLY A 159 -0.43 8.61 14.80
CA GLY A 159 -1.72 8.52 15.51
C GLY A 159 -1.69 9.09 16.94
N GLU A 160 -0.58 8.91 17.65
CA GLU A 160 -0.39 9.42 19.03
C GLU A 160 -0.40 10.95 19.11
N SER A 161 -0.07 11.64 18.02
CA SER A 161 0.01 13.11 17.97
C SER A 161 -1.26 13.76 17.42
N LEU A 162 -2.18 12.97 16.86
CA LEU A 162 -3.42 13.45 16.24
C LEU A 162 -4.62 13.32 17.20
N VAL A 163 -4.53 14.04 18.32
CA VAL A 163 -5.60 14.07 19.34
C VAL A 163 -6.77 14.94 18.89
N MET A 164 -7.99 14.56 19.30
CA MET A 164 -9.23 15.32 19.08
C MET A 164 -9.58 16.13 20.33
N SER A 165 -9.74 17.44 20.19
CA SER A 165 -10.27 18.31 21.24
C SER A 165 -11.72 18.71 20.95
N PRO A 166 -12.52 19.10 21.97
CA PRO A 166 -13.87 19.61 21.74
C PRO A 166 -13.91 20.84 20.82
N ALA A 167 -12.92 21.73 20.91
CA ALA A 167 -12.80 22.89 20.03
C ALA A 167 -12.55 22.47 18.57
N LEU A 168 -11.68 21.48 18.35
CA LEU A 168 -11.41 20.94 17.02
C LEU A 168 -12.65 20.25 16.43
N LEU A 169 -13.41 19.52 17.25
CA LEU A 169 -14.67 18.92 16.79
C LEU A 169 -15.65 19.98 16.27
N ASN A 170 -15.78 21.11 16.96
CA ASN A 170 -16.60 22.22 16.48
C ASN A 170 -16.10 22.75 15.12
N LYS A 171 -14.78 22.88 14.95
CA LYS A 171 -14.19 23.27 13.66
C LYS A 171 -14.50 22.26 12.55
N TYR A 172 -14.49 20.95 12.84
CA TYR A 172 -14.94 19.93 11.89
C TYR A 172 -16.41 20.08 11.51
N LEU A 173 -17.29 20.39 12.45
CA LEU A 173 -18.72 20.62 12.17
C LEU A 173 -18.92 21.86 11.30
N ASP A 174 -18.21 22.94 11.57
CA ASP A 174 -18.30 24.16 10.77
C ASP A 174 -17.72 23.96 9.35
N ALA A 175 -16.61 23.23 9.24
CA ALA A 175 -16.08 22.81 7.95
C ALA A 175 -17.08 21.94 7.17
N ALA A 176 -17.74 21.00 7.84
CA ALA A 176 -18.76 20.14 7.23
C ALA A 176 -19.96 20.94 6.72
N LYS A 177 -20.42 21.96 7.46
CA LYS A 177 -21.46 22.89 6.97
C LYS A 177 -20.98 23.65 5.73
N GLY A 178 -19.75 24.12 5.74
CA GLY A 178 -19.13 24.80 4.59
C GLY A 178 -19.10 23.89 3.35
N ILE A 179 -18.65 22.65 3.50
CA ILE A 179 -18.67 21.63 2.44
C ILE A 179 -20.10 21.38 1.94
N ALA A 180 -21.06 21.20 2.86
CA ALA A 180 -22.45 20.90 2.53
C ALA A 180 -23.15 22.04 1.77
N ALA A 181 -22.74 23.29 1.96
CA ALA A 181 -23.28 24.44 1.22
C ALA A 181 -23.00 24.37 -0.29
N HIS A 182 -22.01 23.59 -0.71
CA HIS A 182 -21.71 23.34 -2.12
C HIS A 182 -22.52 22.18 -2.72
N ALA A 183 -23.30 21.45 -1.92
CA ALA A 183 -24.10 20.34 -2.40
C ALA A 183 -25.36 20.84 -3.12
N VAL A 184 -25.56 20.38 -4.34
CA VAL A 184 -26.73 20.65 -5.17
C VAL A 184 -27.54 19.37 -5.29
N LEU A 185 -28.74 19.38 -4.72
CA LEU A 185 -29.68 18.26 -4.80
C LEU A 185 -30.32 18.22 -6.19
N LEU A 186 -30.39 17.02 -6.76
CA LEU A 186 -30.97 16.71 -8.07
C LEU A 186 -32.15 15.75 -7.87
N SER A 187 -32.95 15.57 -8.92
CA SER A 187 -34.07 14.61 -8.89
C SER A 187 -33.61 13.14 -8.74
N ASP A 188 -32.39 12.83 -9.15
CA ASP A 188 -31.79 11.49 -9.20
C ASP A 188 -30.54 11.34 -8.32
N GLY A 189 -30.23 12.33 -7.48
CA GLY A 189 -29.05 12.30 -6.61
C GLY A 189 -28.61 13.68 -6.15
N PHE A 190 -27.30 13.89 -6.12
CA PHE A 190 -26.72 15.20 -5.82
C PHE A 190 -25.35 15.33 -6.52
N ARG A 191 -24.87 16.56 -6.60
CA ARG A 191 -23.53 16.90 -7.07
C ARG A 191 -22.96 18.02 -6.20
N PHE A 192 -21.67 18.31 -6.36
CA PHE A 192 -21.07 19.52 -5.81
C PHE A 192 -20.92 20.60 -6.88
N ASP A 193 -20.98 21.85 -6.46
CA ASP A 193 -20.76 23.03 -7.30
C ASP A 193 -19.82 24.00 -6.58
N PRO A 194 -18.89 24.68 -7.28
CA PRO A 194 -18.07 25.73 -6.67
C PRO A 194 -18.90 26.87 -6.07
N GLY A 195 -20.07 27.16 -6.63
CA GLY A 195 -21.02 28.12 -6.08
C GLY A 195 -21.80 27.56 -4.90
N THR A 196 -22.27 28.43 -4.02
CA THR A 196 -23.07 28.07 -2.83
C THR A 196 -24.49 28.61 -2.89
N THR A 197 -24.82 29.38 -3.93
CA THR A 197 -26.16 29.95 -4.11
C THR A 197 -26.89 29.33 -5.29
N ARG A 198 -28.23 29.32 -5.24
CA ARG A 198 -29.07 28.85 -6.36
C ARG A 198 -28.75 29.58 -7.67
N ARG A 199 -28.41 30.86 -7.59
CA ARG A 199 -28.06 31.67 -8.76
C ARG A 199 -26.80 31.12 -9.43
N ASP A 200 -25.74 30.90 -8.64
CA ASP A 200 -24.49 30.33 -9.14
C ASP A 200 -24.74 29.00 -9.85
N TRP A 201 -25.56 28.14 -9.25
CA TRP A 201 -25.88 26.82 -9.80
C TRP A 201 -26.65 26.91 -11.12
N SER A 202 -27.63 27.82 -11.20
CA SER A 202 -28.38 28.09 -12.44
C SER A 202 -27.47 28.63 -13.52
N ASP A 203 -26.61 29.61 -13.19
CA ASP A 203 -25.69 30.23 -14.14
C ASP A 203 -24.66 29.21 -14.66
N ALA A 204 -24.10 28.37 -13.79
CA ALA A 204 -23.19 27.30 -14.15
C ALA A 204 -23.86 26.25 -15.05
N LEU A 205 -25.11 25.88 -14.76
CA LEU A 205 -25.87 24.96 -15.61
C LEU A 205 -26.15 25.56 -16.98
N MET A 206 -26.59 26.82 -17.04
CA MET A 206 -26.84 27.53 -18.30
C MET A 206 -25.56 27.66 -19.13
N ALA A 207 -24.41 27.92 -18.49
CA ALA A 207 -23.11 27.96 -19.16
C ALA A 207 -22.75 26.59 -19.77
N ARG A 208 -22.96 25.49 -19.03
CA ARG A 208 -22.74 24.12 -19.54
C ARG A 208 -23.64 23.79 -20.74
N ILE A 209 -24.91 24.19 -20.69
CA ILE A 209 -25.86 24.00 -21.80
C ILE A 209 -25.35 24.78 -23.02
N LYS A 210 -25.09 26.08 -22.88
CA LYS A 210 -24.56 26.93 -23.97
C LYS A 210 -23.29 26.34 -24.59
N ALA A 211 -22.35 25.86 -23.77
CA ALA A 211 -21.11 25.26 -24.25
C ALA A 211 -21.33 23.95 -25.04
N ARG A 212 -22.40 23.20 -24.75
CA ARG A 212 -22.75 21.97 -25.50
C ARG A 212 -23.31 22.28 -26.89
N TYR A 213 -24.10 23.35 -27.01
CA TYR A 213 -24.71 23.79 -28.27
C TYR A 213 -23.80 24.71 -29.11
N ALA A 214 -22.68 25.16 -28.56
CA ALA A 214 -21.65 25.90 -29.29
C ALA A 214 -20.64 25.00 -30.03
N ARG A 215 -20.85 23.68 -30.03
CA ARG A 215 -20.08 22.68 -30.77
C ARG A 215 -20.95 22.04 -31.84
#